data_AF-A0A0C9S1G3-F1
#
_entry.id   AF-A0A0C9S1G3-F1
#
_cell.length_a   1.000
_cell.length_b   1.000
_cell.length_c   1.000
_cell.angle_alpha   90.00
_cell.angle_beta   90.00
_cell.angle_gamma   90.00
#
_symmetry.space_group_name_H-M   'P 1'
#
loop_
_entity.id
_entity.type
_entity.pdbx_description
1 polymer ?
#
loop_
_entity_poly.entity_id
_entity_poly.type
_entity_poly.pdbx_seq_one_letter_code
_entity_poly.pdbx_strand_id
1 'polypeptide(L)'
;ETGSSFGLLLQQRLSCFAEKASANGDLRRIISESAPHLLQPQSSDDWHWLFLDHCISLLIVLKDLLDTSPIAAVPSKPQGPSHHSEAPPAPPNCLGVLQKKTVQGLLQFVVALGINPNLLPGVGLPLEQRTVSSLPNCSACLLPWQKHRYLVASVRALLMCIQSPVLCGMVLHHHLVDVLAALLQLCHAPIRKITDES
;
A
#
# COMPACT_ATOMS: atom_id res chain seq x y z
N GLU A 1 -26.23 8.00 3.36
CA GLU A 1 -26.73 6.69 2.85
C GLU A 1 -25.71 5.92 1.99
N THR A 2 -24.70 6.57 1.41
CA THR A 2 -23.67 5.93 0.55
C THR A 2 -22.65 5.03 1.28
N GLY A 3 -22.40 5.24 2.58
CA GLY A 3 -21.43 4.46 3.35
C GLY A 3 -21.77 2.97 3.51
N SER A 4 -23.06 2.64 3.61
CA SER A 4 -23.53 1.24 3.77
C SER A 4 -23.31 0.42 2.49
N SER A 5 -23.58 1.00 1.32
CA SER A 5 -23.38 0.32 0.04
C SER A 5 -21.90 0.04 -0.26
N PHE A 6 -21.02 1.00 0.06
CA PHE A 6 -19.57 0.80 -0.09
C PHE A 6 -19.04 -0.27 0.86
N GLY A 7 -19.44 -0.24 2.14
CA GLY A 7 -19.03 -1.25 3.12
C GLY A 7 -19.43 -2.68 2.70
N LEU A 8 -20.66 -2.86 2.24
CA LEU A 8 -21.13 -4.16 1.72
C LEU A 8 -20.34 -4.62 0.48
N LEU A 9 -20.09 -3.71 -0.47
CA LEU A 9 -19.31 -4.04 -1.66
C LEU A 9 -17.86 -4.41 -1.29
N LEU A 10 -17.24 -3.65 -0.38
CA LEU A 10 -15.90 -3.93 0.10
C LEU A 10 -15.85 -5.30 0.78
N GLN A 11 -16.78 -5.58 1.69
CA GLN A 11 -16.87 -6.86 2.38
C GLN A 11 -17.03 -8.03 1.38
N GLN A 12 -17.85 -7.87 0.35
CA GLN A 12 -18.00 -8.86 -0.72
C GLN A 12 -16.71 -9.08 -1.52
N ARG A 13 -15.95 -8.01 -1.80
CA ARG A 13 -14.67 -8.13 -2.49
C ARG A 13 -13.61 -8.79 -1.63
N LEU A 14 -13.57 -8.48 -0.34
CA LEU A 14 -12.66 -9.07 0.63
C LEU A 14 -12.94 -10.56 0.85
N SER A 15 -14.20 -10.97 0.97
CA SER A 15 -14.55 -12.38 1.11
C SER A 15 -14.17 -13.19 -0.14
N CYS A 16 -14.43 -12.65 -1.33
CA CYS A 16 -14.01 -13.26 -2.59
C CYS A 16 -12.48 -13.35 -2.71
N PHE A 17 -11.74 -12.34 -2.24
CA PHE A 17 -10.29 -12.39 -2.18
C PHE A 17 -9.81 -13.49 -1.21
N ALA A 18 -10.35 -13.56 0.00
CA ALA A 18 -9.98 -14.57 1.00
C ALA A 18 -10.23 -16.00 0.48
N GLU A 19 -11.36 -16.23 -0.19
CA GLU A 19 -11.66 -17.51 -0.83
C GLU A 19 -10.60 -17.87 -1.88
N LYS A 20 -10.31 -16.96 -2.82
CA LYS A 20 -9.30 -17.18 -3.87
C LYS A 20 -7.89 -17.34 -3.32
N ALA A 21 -7.55 -16.58 -2.28
CA ALA A 21 -6.27 -16.67 -1.59
C ALA A 21 -6.11 -18.02 -0.87
N SER A 22 -7.18 -18.49 -0.21
CA SER A 22 -7.16 -19.80 0.46
C SER A 22 -7.06 -20.99 -0.51
N ALA A 23 -7.59 -20.84 -1.73
CA ALA A 23 -7.50 -21.84 -2.79
C ALA A 23 -6.08 -21.98 -3.36
N ASN A 24 -5.20 -20.98 -3.17
CA ASN A 24 -3.82 -21.00 -3.63
C ASN A 24 -2.87 -21.27 -2.45
N GLY A 25 -2.20 -22.42 -2.45
CA GLY A 25 -1.35 -22.87 -1.34
C GLY A 25 -0.19 -21.92 -1.00
N ASP A 26 0.46 -21.35 -2.03
CA ASP A 26 1.59 -20.42 -1.84
C ASP A 26 1.13 -19.08 -1.29
N LEU A 27 0.04 -18.52 -1.86
CA LEU A 27 -0.56 -17.29 -1.35
C LEU A 27 -1.07 -17.46 0.08
N ARG A 28 -1.73 -18.58 0.39
CA ARG A 28 -2.20 -18.88 1.73
C ARG A 28 -1.05 -18.93 2.73
N ARG A 29 0.08 -19.56 2.38
CA ARG A 29 1.26 -19.63 3.25
C ARG A 29 1.79 -18.23 3.54
N ILE A 30 2.05 -17.43 2.51
CA ILE A 30 2.62 -16.08 2.65
C ILE A 30 1.67 -15.16 3.43
N ILE A 31 0.36 -15.21 3.12
CA ILE A 31 -0.62 -14.42 3.86
C ILE A 31 -0.70 -14.85 5.33
N SER A 32 -0.59 -16.15 5.63
CA SER A 32 -0.59 -16.63 7.01
C SER A 32 0.62 -16.18 7.82
N GLU A 33 1.77 -15.98 7.16
CA GLU A 33 3.01 -15.52 7.79
C GLU A 33 3.00 -14.00 8.00
N SER A 34 2.54 -13.24 7.00
CA SER A 34 2.69 -11.78 7.00
C SER A 34 1.43 -11.02 7.41
N ALA A 35 0.23 -11.54 7.12
CA ALA A 35 -1.04 -10.84 7.32
C ALA A 35 -2.25 -11.78 7.49
N PRO A 36 -2.30 -12.57 8.59
CA PRO A 36 -3.32 -13.63 8.76
C PRO A 36 -4.76 -13.11 8.82
N HIS A 37 -4.95 -11.85 9.20
CA HIS A 37 -6.27 -11.19 9.25
C HIS A 37 -6.93 -11.08 7.87
N LEU A 38 -6.17 -11.10 6.76
CA LEU A 38 -6.70 -11.06 5.39
C LEU A 38 -7.52 -12.31 5.02
N LEU A 39 -7.32 -13.42 5.73
CA LEU A 39 -8.07 -14.67 5.52
C LEU A 39 -9.33 -14.75 6.38
N GLN A 40 -9.51 -13.79 7.30
CA GLN A 40 -10.63 -13.79 8.24
C GLN A 40 -11.64 -12.70 7.84
N PRO A 41 -12.96 -12.99 7.90
CA PRO A 41 -13.97 -11.96 7.72
C PRO A 41 -13.84 -10.94 8.86
N GLN A 42 -13.56 -9.68 8.51
CA GLN A 42 -13.52 -8.59 9.47
C GLN A 42 -14.84 -7.81 9.40
N SER A 43 -15.51 -7.66 10.53
CA SER A 43 -16.67 -6.77 10.70
C SER A 43 -16.23 -5.56 11.51
N SER A 44 -15.89 -4.46 10.83
CA SER A 44 -15.59 -3.19 11.46
C SER A 44 -16.55 -2.14 10.93
N ASP A 45 -17.08 -1.31 11.81
CA ASP A 45 -17.92 -0.16 11.43
C ASP A 45 -17.10 0.92 10.70
N ASP A 46 -15.77 0.90 10.86
CA ASP A 46 -14.84 1.83 10.23
C ASP A 46 -14.26 1.28 8.91
N TRP A 47 -15.10 1.27 7.88
CA TRP A 47 -14.76 0.73 6.56
C TRP A 47 -13.54 1.38 5.90
N HIS A 48 -13.26 2.65 6.18
CA HIS A 48 -12.07 3.34 5.65
C HIS A 48 -10.77 2.77 6.23
N TRP A 49 -10.76 2.47 7.53
CA TRP A 49 -9.60 1.89 8.21
C TRP A 49 -9.44 0.44 7.85
N LEU A 50 -10.57 -0.29 7.77
CA LEU A 50 -10.55 -1.64 7.26
C LEU A 50 -9.94 -1.69 5.85
N PHE A 51 -10.34 -0.77 4.98
CA PHE A 51 -9.78 -0.69 3.64
C PHE A 51 -8.29 -0.33 3.62
N LEU A 52 -7.86 0.67 4.40
CA LEU A 52 -6.43 1.04 4.50
C LEU A 52 -5.57 -0.12 5.03
N ASP A 53 -6.05 -0.80 6.08
CA ASP A 53 -5.38 -1.97 6.67
C ASP A 53 -5.20 -3.08 5.63
N HIS A 54 -6.25 -3.38 4.87
CA HIS A 54 -6.18 -4.34 3.76
C HIS A 54 -5.21 -3.88 2.66
N CYS A 55 -5.18 -2.58 2.34
CA CYS A 55 -4.23 -2.06 1.34
C CYS A 55 -2.77 -2.24 1.80
N ILE A 56 -2.49 -1.94 3.06
CA ILE A 56 -1.15 -2.11 3.66
C ILE A 56 -0.77 -3.59 3.66
N SER A 57 -1.65 -4.47 4.10
CA SER A 57 -1.40 -5.90 4.17
C SER A 57 -1.18 -6.52 2.79
N LEU A 58 -1.94 -6.08 1.78
CA LEU A 58 -1.74 -6.52 0.40
C LEU A 58 -0.38 -6.06 -0.17
N LEU A 59 0.09 -4.86 0.19
CA LEU A 59 1.43 -4.40 -0.18
C LEU A 59 2.53 -5.24 0.47
N ILE A 60 2.37 -5.61 1.75
CA ILE A 60 3.34 -6.45 2.46
C ILE A 60 3.40 -7.83 1.81
N VAL A 61 2.25 -8.46 1.59
CA VAL A 61 2.17 -9.77 0.92
C VAL A 61 2.77 -9.71 -0.49
N LEU A 62 2.48 -8.64 -1.25
CA LEU A 62 3.08 -8.43 -2.57
C LEU A 62 4.60 -8.29 -2.49
N LYS A 63 5.11 -7.53 -1.52
CA LYS A 63 6.55 -7.36 -1.31
C LYS A 63 7.19 -8.71 -1.00
N ASP A 64 6.63 -9.48 -0.08
CA ASP A 64 7.15 -10.80 0.29
C ASP A 64 7.09 -11.79 -0.90
N LEU A 65 6.05 -11.72 -1.74
CA LEU A 65 5.98 -12.47 -3.00
C LEU A 65 7.09 -12.09 -3.99
N LEU A 66 7.36 -10.79 -4.13
CA LEU A 66 8.40 -10.29 -5.03
C LEU A 66 9.80 -10.65 -4.51
N ASP A 67 9.99 -10.66 -3.19
CA ASP A 67 11.27 -10.99 -2.57
C ASP A 67 11.50 -12.52 -2.49
N THR A 68 10.43 -13.32 -2.38
CA THR A 68 10.49 -14.80 -2.38
C THR A 68 10.53 -15.41 -3.77
N SER A 69 10.05 -14.68 -4.79
CA SER A 69 10.12 -15.12 -6.18
C SER A 69 11.60 -15.34 -6.53
N PRO A 70 12.00 -16.58 -6.86
CA PRO A 70 13.40 -16.86 -7.14
C PRO A 70 13.82 -15.94 -8.28
N ILE A 71 14.90 -15.19 -8.05
CA ILE A 71 15.73 -14.63 -9.11
C ILE A 71 15.98 -15.82 -10.02
N ALA A 72 15.26 -15.89 -11.15
CA ALA A 72 15.63 -16.75 -12.24
C ALA A 72 16.94 -16.17 -12.73
N ALA A 73 18.02 -16.54 -12.05
CA ALA A 73 19.38 -16.42 -12.51
C ALA A 73 19.40 -17.26 -13.77
N VAL A 74 19.07 -16.62 -14.88
CA VAL A 74 19.37 -17.16 -16.20
C VAL A 74 20.89 -17.35 -16.16
N PRO A 75 21.41 -18.60 -16.21
CA PRO A 75 22.83 -18.77 -16.39
C PRO A 75 23.15 -18.12 -17.72
N SER A 76 24.00 -17.10 -17.68
CA SER A 76 24.46 -16.37 -18.84
C SER A 76 25.24 -17.36 -19.72
N LYS A 77 24.54 -18.07 -20.60
CA LYS A 77 25.18 -18.88 -21.62
C LYS A 77 25.57 -17.91 -22.75
N PRO A 78 26.87 -17.75 -23.07
CA PRO A 78 27.26 -16.92 -24.19
C PRO A 78 26.79 -17.61 -25.47
N GLN A 79 25.66 -17.19 -26.02
CA GLN A 79 25.23 -17.59 -27.35
C GLN A 79 25.94 -16.71 -28.37
N GLY A 80 26.65 -17.39 -29.29
CA GLY A 80 27.35 -16.79 -30.41
C GLY A 80 26.40 -16.05 -31.39
N PRO A 81 26.97 -15.47 -32.45
CA PRO A 81 26.28 -14.46 -33.25
C PRO A 81 25.24 -15.10 -34.17
N SER A 82 23.97 -15.05 -33.78
CA SER A 82 22.85 -15.33 -34.68
C SER A 82 21.80 -14.23 -34.57
N HIS A 83 21.72 -13.45 -35.64
CA HIS A 83 20.75 -12.41 -35.94
C HIS A 83 19.31 -12.96 -35.87
N HIS A 84 18.62 -12.78 -34.75
CA HIS A 84 17.17 -12.65 -34.71
C HIS A 84 16.83 -11.63 -33.62
N SER A 85 16.08 -10.60 -34.02
CA SER A 85 15.65 -9.48 -33.18
C SER A 85 14.59 -9.94 -32.17
N GLU A 86 15.03 -10.68 -31.15
CA GLU A 86 14.21 -11.04 -30.00
C GLU A 86 14.50 -10.00 -28.90
N ALA A 87 13.44 -9.37 -28.39
CA ALA A 87 13.54 -8.37 -27.33
C ALA A 87 14.25 -9.01 -26.11
N PRO A 88 15.13 -8.27 -25.39
CA PRO A 88 15.83 -8.82 -24.23
C PRO A 88 14.84 -9.46 -23.24
N PRO A 89 15.10 -10.67 -22.73
CA PRO A 89 14.22 -11.32 -21.76
C PRO A 89 13.99 -10.39 -20.58
N ALA A 90 12.71 -10.14 -20.27
CA ALA A 90 12.32 -9.22 -19.21
C ALA A 90 12.95 -9.68 -17.88
N PRO A 91 13.48 -8.74 -17.06
CA PRO A 91 14.00 -9.07 -15.75
C PRO A 91 13.01 -9.95 -14.95
N PRO A 92 13.49 -10.94 -14.19
CA PRO A 92 12.65 -11.88 -13.46
C PRO A 92 11.67 -11.21 -12.46
N ASN A 93 11.91 -9.93 -12.14
CA ASN A 93 11.12 -9.15 -11.20
C ASN A 93 10.26 -8.07 -11.90
N CYS A 94 9.96 -8.25 -13.19
CA CYS A 94 9.14 -7.31 -13.94
C CYS A 94 7.64 -7.55 -13.74
N LEU A 95 7.01 -6.65 -12.98
CA LEU A 95 5.56 -6.49 -13.00
C LEU A 95 5.09 -6.09 -14.41
N GLY A 96 4.07 -6.77 -14.93
CA GLY A 96 3.41 -6.39 -16.18
C GLY A 96 2.80 -4.99 -16.09
N VAL A 97 2.53 -4.33 -17.23
CA VAL A 97 1.99 -2.96 -17.26
C VAL A 97 0.69 -2.84 -16.45
N LEU A 98 -0.18 -3.84 -16.53
CA LEU A 98 -1.42 -3.87 -15.75
C LEU A 98 -1.15 -4.03 -14.25
N GLN A 99 -0.22 -4.91 -13.87
CA GLN A 99 0.15 -5.12 -12.47
C GLN A 99 0.79 -3.86 -11.87
N LYS A 100 1.67 -3.18 -12.60
CA LYS A 100 2.25 -1.88 -12.17
C LYS A 100 1.17 -0.84 -11.90
N LYS A 101 0.16 -0.72 -12.77
CA LYS A 101 -0.97 0.19 -12.53
C LYS A 101 -1.76 -0.19 -11.28
N THR A 102 -2.02 -1.48 -11.07
CA THR A 102 -2.71 -1.96 -9.86
C THR A 102 -1.92 -1.63 -8.60
N VAL A 103 -0.61 -1.89 -8.59
CA VAL A 103 0.28 -1.62 -7.46
C VAL A 103 0.41 -0.12 -7.21
N GLN A 104 0.48 0.69 -8.27
CA GLN A 104 0.47 2.14 -8.14
C GLN A 104 -0.85 2.64 -7.53
N GLY A 105 -1.99 2.09 -7.96
CA GLY A 105 -3.27 2.39 -7.34
C GLY A 105 -3.30 2.02 -5.85
N LEU A 106 -2.73 0.87 -5.49
CA LEU A 106 -2.63 0.43 -4.11
C LEU A 106 -1.78 1.37 -3.24
N LEU A 107 -0.61 1.78 -3.75
CA LEU A 107 0.24 2.79 -3.10
C LEU A 107 -0.49 4.13 -2.96
N GLN A 108 -1.20 4.55 -4.00
CA GLN A 108 -2.00 5.77 -3.98
C GLN A 108 -3.10 5.72 -2.92
N PHE A 109 -3.77 4.58 -2.72
CA PHE A 109 -4.74 4.42 -1.64
C PHE A 109 -4.10 4.53 -0.26
N VAL A 110 -2.93 3.92 -0.04
CA VAL A 110 -2.21 4.04 1.24
C VAL A 110 -1.82 5.49 1.53
N VAL A 111 -1.36 6.23 0.54
CA VAL A 111 -1.01 7.66 0.72
C VAL A 111 -2.27 8.50 0.93
N ALA A 112 -3.31 8.29 0.13
CA ALA A 112 -4.54 9.07 0.16
C ALA A 112 -5.40 8.81 1.41
N LEU A 113 -5.32 7.63 2.04
CA LEU A 113 -6.10 7.31 3.23
C LEU A 113 -5.26 7.32 4.51
N GLY A 114 -3.97 7.00 4.39
CA GLY A 114 -3.08 6.79 5.52
C GLY A 114 -2.14 7.94 5.83
N ILE A 115 -1.70 8.69 4.81
CA ILE A 115 -0.80 9.83 5.00
C ILE A 115 -1.58 11.14 4.97
N ASN A 116 -2.08 11.52 3.80
CA ASN A 116 -2.56 12.86 3.56
C ASN A 116 -3.68 13.34 4.52
N PRO A 117 -4.68 12.52 4.89
CA PRO A 117 -5.72 12.98 5.81
C PRO A 117 -5.27 12.96 7.28
N ASN A 118 -4.11 12.37 7.58
CA ASN A 118 -3.51 12.29 8.92
C ASN A 118 -2.33 13.26 9.12
N LEU A 119 -1.97 14.03 8.07
CA LEU A 119 -1.01 15.13 8.18
C LEU A 119 -1.66 16.32 8.90
N LEU A 120 -0.85 17.03 9.69
CA LEU A 120 -1.24 18.27 10.33
C LEU A 120 -1.36 19.38 9.27
N PRO A 121 -2.23 20.38 9.48
CA PRO A 121 -2.29 21.56 8.62
C PRO A 121 -0.91 22.20 8.46
N GLY A 122 -0.51 22.48 7.23
CA GLY A 122 0.82 23.04 6.90
C GLY A 122 1.93 22.01 6.71
N VAL A 123 1.68 20.71 6.91
CA VAL A 123 2.61 19.63 6.57
C VAL A 123 2.21 19.00 5.24
N GLY A 124 3.07 19.13 4.23
CA GLY A 124 2.82 18.61 2.89
C GLY A 124 1.73 19.40 2.14
N LEU A 125 1.25 18.84 1.03
CA LEU A 125 0.15 19.42 0.26
C LEU A 125 -1.13 18.62 0.55
N PRO A 126 -2.22 19.26 1.00
CA PRO A 126 -3.50 18.60 1.22
C PRO A 126 -3.99 17.85 -0.04
N LEU A 127 -4.66 16.70 0.14
CA LEU A 127 -5.30 15.96 -0.97
C LEU A 127 -6.22 16.82 -1.82
N GLU A 128 -6.92 17.75 -1.19
CA GLU A 128 -7.85 18.68 -1.83
C GLU A 128 -7.16 19.54 -2.88
N GLN A 129 -5.84 19.77 -2.75
CA GLN A 129 -5.04 20.53 -3.70
C GLN A 129 -4.42 19.65 -4.80
N ARG A 130 -4.44 18.31 -4.64
CA ARG A 130 -3.82 17.36 -5.59
C ARG A 130 -4.81 16.55 -6.40
N THR A 131 -6.05 16.45 -5.94
CA THR A 131 -7.09 15.65 -6.58
C THR A 131 -8.36 16.47 -6.71
N VAL A 132 -8.87 16.58 -7.93
CA VAL A 132 -10.17 17.21 -8.27
C VAL A 132 -11.36 16.44 -7.69
N SER A 133 -11.11 15.26 -7.12
CA SER A 133 -12.12 14.38 -6.54
C SER A 133 -12.15 14.57 -5.04
N SER A 134 -13.31 15.04 -4.55
CA SER A 134 -13.71 15.03 -3.15
C SER A 134 -13.68 13.59 -2.63
N LEU A 135 -12.51 13.14 -2.16
CA LEU A 135 -12.47 11.99 -1.28
C LEU A 135 -13.16 12.44 0.01
N PRO A 136 -14.16 11.70 0.52
CA PRO A 136 -14.87 12.10 1.72
C PRO A 136 -13.87 12.40 2.85
N ASN A 137 -14.14 13.44 3.64
CA ASN A 137 -13.31 13.86 4.78
C ASN A 137 -13.37 12.81 5.92
N CYS A 138 -12.85 11.62 5.67
CA CYS A 138 -12.93 10.46 6.55
C CYS A 138 -12.09 10.61 7.81
N SER A 139 -11.20 11.60 7.86
CA SER A 139 -10.38 11.93 9.02
C SER A 139 -11.01 12.96 9.96
N ALA A 140 -12.13 13.61 9.59
CA ALA A 140 -12.76 14.62 10.44
C ALA A 140 -13.23 14.06 11.80
N CYS A 141 -13.60 12.78 11.86
CA CYS A 141 -14.11 12.14 13.08
C CYS A 141 -13.06 11.36 13.89
N LEU A 142 -11.79 11.34 13.48
CA LEU A 142 -10.76 10.56 14.16
C LEU A 142 -10.14 11.30 15.35
N LEU A 143 -9.91 10.55 16.42
CA LEU A 143 -9.10 11.04 17.54
C LEU A 143 -7.64 11.25 17.11
N PRO A 144 -6.92 12.24 17.68
CA PRO A 144 -5.54 12.53 17.30
C PRO A 144 -4.59 11.32 17.37
N TRP A 145 -4.76 10.45 18.36
CA TRP A 145 -3.95 9.25 18.52
C TRP A 145 -4.21 8.21 17.41
N GLN A 146 -5.43 8.14 16.89
CA GLN A 146 -5.78 7.24 15.78
C GLN A 146 -5.11 7.73 14.49
N LYS A 147 -5.19 9.04 14.20
CA LYS A 147 -4.51 9.66 13.05
C LYS A 147 -3.02 9.36 13.08
N HIS A 148 -2.38 9.53 14.24
CA HIS A 148 -0.97 9.22 14.40
C HIS A 148 -0.67 7.73 14.18
N ARG A 149 -1.47 6.83 14.75
CA ARG A 149 -1.29 5.38 14.56
C ARG A 149 -1.37 5.00 13.08
N TYR A 150 -2.33 5.55 12.34
CA TYR A 150 -2.47 5.27 10.91
C TYR A 150 -1.32 5.85 10.10
N LEU A 151 -0.90 7.08 10.39
CA LEU A 151 0.26 7.69 9.76
C LEU A 151 1.51 6.82 9.94
N VAL A 152 1.78 6.35 11.17
CA VAL A 152 2.90 5.45 11.46
C VAL A 152 2.78 4.13 10.69
N ALA A 153 1.59 3.51 10.66
CA ALA A 153 1.37 2.26 9.95
C ALA A 153 1.62 2.41 8.44
N SER A 154 1.09 3.46 7.82
CA SER A 154 1.26 3.74 6.39
C SER A 154 2.70 4.08 6.03
N VAL A 155 3.38 4.92 6.82
CA VAL A 155 4.80 5.24 6.60
C VAL A 155 5.66 3.99 6.73
N ARG A 156 5.43 3.15 7.75
CA ARG A 156 6.15 1.87 7.89
C ARG A 156 5.93 0.94 6.70
N ALA A 157 4.71 0.82 6.22
CA ALA A 157 4.39 0.00 5.05
C ALA A 157 5.13 0.50 3.79
N LEU A 158 5.14 1.81 3.55
CA LEU A 158 5.87 2.40 2.42
C LEU A 158 7.38 2.25 2.56
N LEU A 159 7.94 2.39 3.76
CA LEU A 159 9.36 2.13 4.02
C LEU A 159 9.72 0.66 3.77
N MET A 160 8.86 -0.29 4.16
CA MET A 160 9.04 -1.71 3.83
C MET A 160 9.00 -1.94 2.31
N CYS A 161 8.13 -1.23 1.58
CA CYS A 161 8.08 -1.31 0.11
C CYS A 161 9.37 -0.78 -0.54
N ILE A 162 9.97 0.28 0.00
CA ILE A 162 11.22 0.85 -0.53
C ILE A 162 12.41 -0.12 -0.44
N GLN A 163 12.35 -1.10 0.47
CA GLN A 163 13.39 -2.14 0.57
C GLN A 163 13.38 -3.09 -0.63
N SER A 164 12.25 -3.25 -1.33
CA SER A 164 12.17 -4.08 -2.53
C SER A 164 12.52 -3.24 -3.77
N PRO A 165 13.47 -3.65 -4.63
CA PRO A 165 13.94 -2.85 -5.76
C PRO A 165 12.85 -2.54 -6.78
N VAL A 166 11.85 -3.42 -6.90
CA VAL A 166 10.71 -3.25 -7.83
C VAL A 166 9.75 -2.14 -7.35
N LEU A 167 9.45 -2.15 -6.05
CA LEU A 167 8.49 -1.22 -5.44
C LEU A 167 9.14 0.14 -5.12
N CYS A 168 10.44 0.14 -4.80
CA CYS A 168 11.23 1.33 -4.51
C CYS A 168 11.06 2.43 -5.58
N GLY A 169 11.22 2.08 -6.85
CA GLY A 169 11.02 3.02 -7.95
C GLY A 169 9.61 3.63 -7.92
N MET A 170 8.59 2.82 -7.74
CA MET A 170 7.20 3.30 -7.75
C MET A 170 6.90 4.25 -6.58
N VAL A 171 7.40 3.93 -5.39
CA VAL A 171 7.23 4.78 -4.19
C VAL A 171 7.99 6.09 -4.32
N LEU A 172 9.26 6.04 -4.72
CA LEU A 172 10.11 7.25 -4.79
C LEU A 172 9.65 8.22 -5.89
N HIS A 173 9.21 7.73 -7.05
CA HIS A 173 8.81 8.63 -8.15
C HIS A 173 7.49 9.35 -7.88
N HIS A 174 6.55 8.72 -7.17
CA HIS A 174 5.20 9.26 -7.03
C HIS A 174 4.84 9.74 -5.62
N HIS A 175 5.53 9.24 -4.59
CA HIS A 175 5.10 9.42 -3.20
C HIS A 175 6.23 9.85 -2.25
N LEU A 176 7.42 10.17 -2.77
CA LEU A 176 8.55 10.61 -1.95
C LEU A 176 8.22 11.82 -1.07
N VAL A 177 7.60 12.85 -1.65
CA VAL A 177 7.25 14.09 -0.92
C VAL A 177 6.29 13.78 0.23
N ASP A 178 5.35 12.87 0.03
CA ASP A 178 4.37 12.48 1.06
C ASP A 178 5.02 11.69 2.19
N VAL A 179 5.89 10.75 1.83
CA VAL A 179 6.66 9.98 2.82
C VAL A 179 7.55 10.90 3.63
N LEU A 180 8.24 11.86 3.01
CA LEU A 180 9.07 12.83 3.70
C LEU A 180 8.26 13.75 4.62
N ALA A 181 7.13 14.28 4.15
CA ALA A 181 6.25 15.12 4.96
C ALA A 181 5.74 14.35 6.20
N ALA A 182 5.33 13.10 6.01
CA ALA A 182 4.90 12.24 7.10
C ALA A 182 6.03 11.94 8.09
N LEU A 183 7.25 11.64 7.61
CA LEU A 183 8.42 11.41 8.46
C LEU A 183 8.78 12.66 9.27
N LEU A 184 8.79 13.84 8.63
CA LEU A 184 9.06 15.11 9.32
C LEU A 184 8.04 15.35 10.43
N GLN A 185 6.75 15.13 10.16
CA GLN A 185 5.72 15.22 11.21
C GLN A 185 5.93 14.22 12.33
N LEU A 186 6.25 12.97 12.02
CA LEU A 186 6.50 11.94 13.04
C LEU A 186 7.72 12.27 13.92
N CYS A 187 8.75 12.90 13.34
CA CYS A 187 9.95 13.33 14.05
C CYS A 187 9.72 14.60 14.89
N HIS A 188 8.97 15.58 14.39
CA HIS A 188 8.80 16.89 15.03
C HIS A 188 7.57 17.00 15.95
N ALA A 189 6.52 16.22 15.68
CA ALA A 189 5.26 16.19 16.42
C ALA A 189 4.89 14.76 16.86
N PRO A 190 5.72 14.09 17.70
CA PRO A 190 5.28 12.87 18.35
C PRO A 190 4.05 13.16 19.23
N ILE A 191 3.12 12.20 19.36
CA ILE A 191 1.75 12.29 19.96
C ILE A 191 1.63 13.25 21.15
N ARG A 192 2.69 13.35 21.94
CA ARG A 192 2.84 14.15 23.15
C ARG A 192 2.64 15.68 22.99
N LYS A 193 2.65 16.23 21.78
CA LYS A 193 2.42 17.67 21.52
C LYS A 193 0.99 18.04 21.07
N ILE A 194 0.12 17.06 20.80
CA ILE A 194 -1.22 17.32 20.24
C ILE A 194 -2.24 17.69 21.34
N THR A 195 -1.82 17.72 22.61
CA THR A 195 -2.69 18.01 23.75
C THR A 195 -2.82 19.51 24.05
N ASP A 196 -1.91 20.37 23.58
CA ASP A 196 -1.79 21.73 24.12
C ASP A 196 -2.41 22.86 23.28
N GLU A 197 -3.05 22.56 22.15
CA GLU A 197 -3.62 23.60 21.27
C GLU A 197 -5.15 23.41 21.13
N SER A 198 -5.85 23.50 22.28
CA SER A 198 -7.33 23.64 22.34
C SER A 198 -7.74 25.10 22.29
#